data_AF-A0A838DM81-F1
#
_entry.id   AF-A0A838DM81-F1
#
_cell.length_a   1.000
_cell.length_b   1.000
_cell.length_c   1.000
_cell.angle_alpha   90.00
_cell.angle_beta   90.00
_cell.angle_gamma   90.00
#
_symmetry.space_group_name_H-M   'P 1'
#
loop_
_entity.id
_entity.type
_entity.pdbx_description
1 polymer ?
#
loop_
_entity_poly.entity_id
_entity_poly.type
_entity_poly.pdbx_seq_one_letter_code
_entity_poly.pdbx_strand_id
1 'polypeptide(L)'
;MAPRFHDRSTPAENLHSILRSIPWRLLLFIPICVLIAIPAYTYGVPAGARILPAMTNFFYTLASPASPVPTPHPALPTVLPQAGSLLYTVQAGESCDEILTLRMRMNDAGEVFSDVKPATVSALSVAIGKDCHALQPGMTVMLSPQYPLVALGGLVRKVEATASLEVLPTPLINVGQQQQRGPDCSSGCLLTVQIAPATQVKLQVQTALTVQVGSWVWAQAMYPRKAVPKFDTYPYADPGASLNGVTLRACDFQVDRTHDDNSLSCDQLPPNSIDVDGGAWLFGVTGSSALDHWNYPLHLPAGTRVLLWLTVDNNGNLHFRKHNPVYRYDDGTHLYVHT
;
A
#
# COMPACT_ATOMS: atom_id res chain seq x y z
N MET A 1 0.89 -66.10 -84.64
CA MET A 1 1.19 -65.01 -83.69
C MET A 1 0.72 -63.70 -84.30
N ALA A 2 0.02 -62.90 -83.48
CA ALA A 2 -0.55 -61.57 -83.79
C ALA A 2 0.55 -60.50 -84.04
N PRO A 3 0.27 -59.22 -84.39
CA PRO A 3 -1.03 -58.55 -84.39
C PRO A 3 -1.36 -57.60 -85.56
N ARG A 4 -2.65 -57.24 -85.62
CA ARG A 4 -3.27 -56.15 -86.39
C ARG A 4 -2.87 -54.79 -85.80
N PHE A 5 -2.61 -53.79 -86.64
CA PHE A 5 -2.55 -52.38 -86.23
C PHE A 5 -3.82 -51.64 -86.65
N HIS A 6 -4.40 -50.92 -85.68
CA HIS A 6 -5.59 -50.09 -85.77
C HIS A 6 -5.30 -48.72 -86.41
N ASP A 7 -6.32 -48.17 -87.09
CA ASP A 7 -6.37 -46.78 -87.54
C ASP A 7 -6.44 -45.80 -86.37
N ARG A 8 -5.79 -44.65 -86.55
CA ARG A 8 -5.76 -43.51 -85.63
C ARG A 8 -7.16 -42.89 -85.49
N SER A 9 -7.68 -42.82 -84.26
CA SER A 9 -8.86 -42.03 -83.91
C SER A 9 -8.54 -40.53 -83.88
N THR A 10 -9.52 -39.72 -84.29
CA THR A 10 -9.41 -38.25 -84.32
C THR A 10 -10.03 -37.64 -83.06
N PRO A 11 -9.54 -36.46 -82.60
CA PRO A 11 -9.98 -35.84 -81.33
C PRO A 11 -11.48 -35.48 -81.28
N ALA A 12 -12.18 -35.46 -82.41
CA ALA A 12 -13.62 -35.20 -82.47
C ALA A 12 -14.48 -36.39 -81.98
N GLU A 13 -14.01 -37.64 -82.12
CA GLU A 13 -14.76 -38.83 -81.66
C GLU A 13 -14.78 -38.96 -80.14
N ASN A 14 -13.70 -38.53 -79.46
CA ASN A 14 -13.63 -38.56 -78.00
C ASN A 14 -14.63 -37.59 -77.35
N LEU A 15 -14.90 -36.44 -77.98
CA LEU A 15 -15.81 -35.44 -77.42
C LEU A 15 -17.28 -35.89 -77.52
N HIS A 16 -17.62 -36.62 -78.59
CA HIS A 16 -18.96 -37.19 -78.77
C HIS A 16 -19.22 -38.37 -77.81
N SER A 17 -18.18 -39.15 -77.48
CA SER A 17 -18.27 -40.20 -76.46
C SER A 17 -18.46 -39.64 -75.04
N ILE A 18 -17.71 -38.59 -74.67
CA ILE A 18 -17.80 -37.97 -73.35
C ILE A 18 -19.18 -37.31 -73.15
N LEU A 19 -19.72 -36.60 -74.13
CA LEU A 19 -21.04 -35.97 -74.01
C LEU A 19 -22.18 -36.98 -73.82
N ARG A 20 -22.06 -38.19 -74.38
CA ARG A 20 -23.08 -39.24 -74.27
C ARG A 20 -23.02 -40.01 -72.94
N SER A 21 -21.88 -39.95 -72.24
CA SER A 21 -21.70 -40.55 -70.91
C SER A 21 -22.19 -39.67 -69.75
N ILE A 22 -22.45 -38.37 -69.99
CA ILE A 22 -22.95 -37.48 -68.95
C ILE A 22 -24.46 -37.71 -68.86
N PRO A 23 -24.98 -38.28 -67.75
CA PRO A 23 -26.41 -38.50 -67.61
C PRO A 23 -27.10 -37.14 -67.68
N TRP A 24 -28.06 -36.97 -68.58
CA TRP A 24 -28.74 -35.69 -68.86
C TRP A 24 -29.30 -35.01 -67.59
N ARG A 25 -29.62 -35.79 -66.56
CA ARG A 25 -30.03 -35.30 -65.23
C ARG A 25 -28.97 -34.43 -64.56
N LEU A 26 -27.67 -34.70 -64.77
CA LEU A 26 -26.54 -33.93 -64.23
C LEU A 26 -26.38 -32.58 -64.92
N LEU A 27 -26.64 -32.52 -66.24
CA LEU A 27 -26.64 -31.26 -67.01
C LEU A 27 -27.77 -30.31 -66.59
N LEU A 28 -28.89 -30.84 -66.08
CA LEU A 28 -29.98 -30.03 -65.51
C LEU A 28 -29.73 -29.63 -64.05
N PHE A 29 -29.03 -30.46 -63.27
CA PHE A 29 -28.75 -30.17 -61.86
C PHE A 29 -27.71 -29.07 -61.67
N ILE A 30 -26.68 -29.02 -62.51
CA ILE A 30 -25.61 -28.02 -62.41
C ILE A 30 -26.14 -26.56 -62.43
N PRO A 31 -26.97 -26.13 -63.40
CA PRO A 31 -27.48 -24.77 -63.41
C PRO A 31 -28.37 -24.47 -62.20
N ILE A 32 -29.13 -25.46 -61.69
CA ILE A 32 -29.95 -25.30 -60.47
C ILE A 32 -29.05 -25.12 -59.23
N CYS A 33 -28.00 -25.93 -59.08
CA CYS A 33 -27.04 -25.78 -57.98
C CYS A 33 -26.31 -24.44 -58.04
N VAL A 34 -25.94 -23.97 -59.22
CA VAL A 34 -25.30 -22.66 -59.40
C VAL A 34 -26.27 -21.51 -59.06
N LEU A 35 -27.52 -21.60 -59.48
CA LEU A 35 -28.57 -20.62 -59.18
C LEU A 35 -28.95 -20.57 -57.70
N ILE A 36 -28.74 -21.63 -56.93
CA ILE A 36 -29.02 -21.65 -55.48
C ILE A 36 -27.77 -21.27 -54.67
N ALA A 37 -26.60 -21.81 -55.03
CA ALA A 37 -25.37 -21.61 -54.28
C ALA A 37 -24.86 -20.16 -54.37
N ILE A 38 -24.98 -19.51 -55.54
CA ILE A 38 -24.50 -18.13 -55.71
C ILE A 38 -25.31 -17.16 -54.81
N PRO A 39 -26.66 -17.13 -54.82
CA PRO A 39 -27.42 -16.30 -53.90
C PRO A 39 -27.18 -16.66 -52.43
N ALA A 40 -27.13 -17.95 -52.09
CA ALA A 40 -26.86 -18.36 -50.72
C ALA A 40 -25.50 -17.87 -50.21
N TYR A 41 -24.47 -17.86 -51.07
CA TYR A 41 -23.15 -17.36 -50.72
C TYR A 41 -23.10 -15.82 -50.71
N THR A 42 -23.66 -15.14 -51.71
CA THR A 42 -23.62 -13.67 -51.81
C THR A 42 -24.47 -12.98 -50.77
N TYR A 43 -25.58 -13.56 -50.34
CA TYR A 43 -26.41 -13.01 -49.27
C TYR A 43 -26.06 -13.57 -47.88
N GLY A 44 -25.67 -14.85 -47.80
CA GLY A 44 -25.40 -15.53 -46.52
C GLY A 44 -24.07 -15.14 -45.88
N VAL A 45 -23.00 -14.94 -46.66
CA VAL A 45 -21.67 -14.58 -46.13
C VAL A 45 -21.65 -13.17 -45.50
N PRO A 46 -22.17 -12.11 -46.14
CA PRO A 46 -22.18 -10.78 -45.52
C PRO A 46 -23.20 -10.67 -44.37
N ALA A 47 -24.30 -11.43 -44.39
CA ALA A 47 -25.23 -11.51 -43.26
C ALA A 47 -24.61 -12.24 -42.07
N GLY A 48 -23.99 -13.40 -42.28
CA GLY A 48 -23.30 -14.17 -41.25
C GLY A 48 -22.13 -13.40 -40.63
N ALA A 49 -21.35 -12.70 -41.45
CA ALA A 49 -20.22 -11.88 -40.99
C ALA A 49 -20.64 -10.66 -40.16
N ARG A 50 -21.89 -10.19 -40.25
CA ARG A 50 -22.41 -9.06 -39.45
C ARG A 50 -23.21 -9.51 -38.24
N ILE A 51 -23.92 -10.63 -38.33
CA ILE A 51 -24.81 -11.13 -37.26
C ILE A 51 -24.00 -11.86 -36.17
N LEU A 52 -23.02 -12.68 -36.55
CA LEU A 52 -22.22 -13.44 -35.58
C LEU A 52 -21.44 -12.55 -34.60
N PRO A 53 -20.73 -11.47 -35.03
CA PRO A 53 -20.03 -10.58 -34.10
C PRO A 53 -20.98 -9.79 -33.19
N ALA A 54 -22.16 -9.41 -33.70
CA ALA A 54 -23.16 -8.66 -32.95
C ALA A 54 -23.79 -9.52 -31.85
N MET A 55 -24.10 -10.79 -32.12
CA MET A 55 -24.60 -11.72 -31.11
C MET A 55 -23.52 -12.08 -30.09
N THR A 56 -22.27 -12.32 -30.52
CA THR A 56 -21.19 -12.57 -29.56
C THR A 56 -20.93 -11.38 -28.66
N ASN A 57 -20.99 -10.14 -29.15
CA ASN A 57 -20.83 -8.94 -28.31
C ASN A 57 -22.02 -8.74 -27.36
N PHE A 58 -23.24 -9.09 -27.77
CA PHE A 58 -24.42 -9.01 -26.92
C PHE A 58 -24.37 -10.03 -25.77
N PHE A 59 -23.96 -11.27 -26.05
CA PHE A 59 -23.71 -12.26 -25.01
C PHE A 59 -22.50 -11.91 -24.16
N TYR A 60 -21.46 -11.29 -24.71
CA TYR A 60 -20.29 -10.85 -23.95
C TYR A 60 -20.64 -9.70 -22.99
N THR A 61 -21.49 -8.76 -23.40
CA THR A 61 -21.97 -7.66 -22.54
C THR A 61 -22.99 -8.11 -21.51
N LEU A 62 -23.81 -9.12 -21.81
CA LEU A 62 -24.76 -9.71 -20.85
C LEU A 62 -24.13 -10.72 -19.88
N ALA A 63 -23.08 -11.43 -20.30
CA ALA A 63 -22.33 -12.37 -19.47
C ALA A 63 -21.13 -11.71 -18.77
N SER A 64 -20.88 -10.43 -19.01
CA SER A 64 -19.89 -9.68 -18.25
C SER A 64 -20.36 -9.64 -16.78
N PRO A 65 -19.59 -10.21 -15.84
CA PRO A 65 -19.92 -10.10 -14.44
C PRO A 65 -20.05 -8.61 -14.11
N ALA A 66 -21.05 -8.24 -13.31
CA ALA A 66 -21.19 -6.88 -12.82
C ALA A 66 -19.82 -6.44 -12.29
N SER A 67 -19.29 -5.32 -12.78
CA SER A 67 -18.03 -4.77 -12.29
C SER A 67 -18.08 -4.75 -10.77
N PRO A 68 -17.09 -5.33 -10.06
CA PRO A 68 -17.14 -5.39 -8.62
C PRO A 68 -17.33 -3.97 -8.10
N VAL A 69 -18.40 -3.75 -7.33
CA VAL A 69 -18.60 -2.48 -6.65
C VAL A 69 -17.38 -2.29 -5.76
N PRO A 70 -16.55 -1.25 -5.96
CA PRO A 70 -15.38 -1.02 -5.14
C PRO A 70 -15.82 -1.00 -3.69
N THR A 71 -15.16 -1.77 -2.82
CA THR A 71 -15.48 -1.70 -1.40
C THR A 71 -15.23 -0.25 -0.95
N PRO A 72 -16.21 0.44 -0.34
CA PRO A 72 -16.03 1.83 0.03
C PRO A 72 -14.82 1.98 0.95
N HIS A 73 -14.03 3.01 0.70
CA HIS A 73 -12.89 3.33 1.55
C HIS A 73 -13.34 3.60 2.99
N PRO A 74 -12.48 3.34 3.98
CA PRO A 74 -12.71 3.78 5.35
C PRO A 74 -12.99 5.28 5.42
N ALA A 75 -13.79 5.71 6.39
CA ALA A 75 -14.00 7.13 6.65
C ALA A 75 -12.71 7.75 7.19
N LEU A 76 -12.32 8.90 6.64
CA LEU A 76 -11.17 9.65 7.16
C LEU A 76 -11.40 9.99 8.65
N PRO A 77 -10.39 9.80 9.51
CA PRO A 77 -10.51 10.16 10.91
C PRO A 77 -10.67 11.69 11.04
N THR A 78 -11.43 12.10 12.04
CA THR A 78 -11.66 13.52 12.38
C THR A 78 -10.62 14.06 13.35
N VAL A 79 -9.87 13.17 14.00
CA VAL A 79 -8.77 13.48 14.92
C VAL A 79 -7.49 12.81 14.43
N LEU A 80 -6.35 13.42 14.74
CA LEU A 80 -5.04 12.93 14.33
C LEU A 80 -4.29 12.33 15.52
N PRO A 81 -3.33 11.42 15.30
CA PRO A 81 -2.36 11.06 16.33
C PRO A 81 -1.64 12.31 16.86
N GLN A 82 -1.37 12.34 18.16
CA GLN A 82 -0.84 13.52 18.85
C GLN A 82 0.39 13.12 19.66
N ALA A 83 1.50 13.83 19.53
CA ALA A 83 2.61 13.67 20.46
C ALA A 83 2.23 14.18 21.86
N GLY A 84 2.65 13.46 22.88
CA GLY A 84 2.35 13.78 24.28
C GLY A 84 3.23 13.00 25.25
N SER A 85 3.00 13.27 26.53
CA SER A 85 3.79 12.71 27.63
C SER A 85 2.91 12.02 28.67
N LEU A 86 3.51 11.11 29.42
CA LEU A 86 2.96 10.48 30.62
C LEU A 86 3.42 11.27 31.85
N LEU A 87 2.60 11.32 32.89
CA LEU A 87 3.08 11.78 34.20
C LEU A 87 3.59 10.60 35.01
N TYR A 88 4.76 10.78 35.60
CA TYR A 88 5.35 9.79 36.49
C TYR A 88 5.79 10.44 37.79
N THR A 89 5.48 9.78 38.90
CA THR A 89 5.93 10.21 40.23
C THR A 89 7.17 9.41 40.62
N VAL A 90 8.28 10.12 40.80
CA VAL A 90 9.59 9.58 41.15
C VAL A 90 9.50 8.80 42.46
N GLN A 91 10.03 7.58 42.46
CA GLN A 91 10.10 6.73 43.65
C GLN A 91 11.43 6.88 44.39
N ALA A 92 11.50 6.35 45.60
CA ALA A 92 12.71 6.36 46.41
C ALA A 92 13.87 5.63 45.71
N GLY A 93 14.97 6.35 45.49
CA GLY A 93 16.20 5.81 44.92
C GLY A 93 16.26 5.80 43.39
N GLU A 94 15.22 6.25 42.69
CA GLU A 94 15.21 6.26 41.22
C GLU A 94 16.00 7.44 40.62
N SER A 95 16.82 7.14 39.62
CA SER A 95 17.49 8.09 38.74
C SER A 95 16.74 8.32 37.42
N CYS A 96 17.06 9.39 36.68
CA CYS A 96 16.50 9.60 35.34
C CYS A 96 16.73 8.40 34.41
N ASP A 97 17.94 7.83 34.44
CA ASP A 97 18.31 6.67 33.62
C ASP A 97 17.43 5.46 33.93
N GLU A 98 17.26 5.13 35.22
CA GLU A 98 16.40 4.02 35.65
C GLU A 98 14.94 4.25 35.28
N ILE A 99 14.44 5.49 35.44
CA ILE A 99 13.06 5.83 35.07
C ILE A 99 12.86 5.65 33.56
N LEU A 100 13.78 6.16 32.73
CA LEU A 100 13.68 6.04 31.28
C LEU A 100 13.81 4.58 30.83
N THR A 101 14.78 3.84 31.36
CA THR A 101 14.99 2.43 31.06
C THR A 101 13.77 1.59 31.44
N LEU A 102 13.26 1.73 32.68
CA LEU A 102 12.22 0.85 33.20
C LEU A 102 10.79 1.28 32.85
N ARG A 103 10.52 2.59 32.74
CA ARG A 103 9.18 3.12 32.46
C ARG A 103 8.97 3.43 30.99
N MET A 104 10.00 3.96 30.32
CA MET A 104 9.94 4.33 28.91
C MET A 104 10.55 3.30 27.98
N ARG A 105 11.14 2.22 28.52
CA ARG A 105 11.77 1.13 27.76
C ARG A 105 12.90 1.63 26.87
N MET A 106 13.65 2.61 27.36
CA MET A 106 14.80 3.19 26.69
C MET A 106 16.07 2.54 27.24
N ASN A 107 16.45 1.38 26.69
CA ASN A 107 17.55 0.57 27.23
C ASN A 107 18.92 1.24 27.05
N ASP A 108 19.02 2.22 26.14
CA ASP A 108 20.20 3.04 25.89
C ASP A 108 20.18 4.40 26.62
N ALA A 109 19.26 4.60 27.59
CA ALA A 109 19.09 5.87 28.30
C ALA A 109 20.41 6.39 28.88
N GLY A 110 21.15 5.56 29.61
CA GLY A 110 22.45 5.94 30.19
C GLY A 110 23.54 6.24 29.17
N GLU A 111 23.45 5.73 27.93
CA GLU A 111 24.39 6.08 26.86
C GLU A 111 24.03 7.45 26.24
N VAL A 112 22.74 7.70 26.03
CA VAL A 112 22.22 8.92 25.41
C VAL A 112 22.28 10.11 26.36
N PHE A 113 21.91 9.90 27.62
CA PHE A 113 21.78 10.91 28.67
C PHE A 113 22.79 10.68 29.79
N SER A 114 24.06 10.96 29.49
CA SER A 114 25.17 10.81 30.43
C SER A 114 25.85 12.14 30.75
N ASP A 115 26.53 12.19 31.89
CA ASP A 115 27.30 13.36 32.35
C ASP A 115 28.42 13.76 31.39
N VAL A 116 28.92 12.81 30.59
CA VAL A 116 29.89 13.08 29.51
C VAL A 116 29.27 13.81 28.32
N LYS A 117 27.93 13.84 28.22
CA LYS A 117 27.11 14.55 27.22
C LYS A 117 26.17 15.56 27.90
N PRO A 118 26.68 16.62 28.57
CA PRO A 118 25.85 17.50 29.39
C PRO A 118 24.74 18.24 28.61
N ALA A 119 24.92 18.45 27.31
CA ALA A 119 23.89 19.04 26.46
C ALA A 119 22.63 18.16 26.33
N THR A 120 22.77 16.83 26.28
CA THR A 120 21.63 15.92 26.17
C THR A 120 20.90 15.79 27.49
N VAL A 121 21.64 15.76 28.61
CA VAL A 121 21.06 15.77 29.97
C VAL A 121 20.32 17.08 30.24
N SER A 122 20.84 18.23 29.79
CA SER A 122 20.15 19.51 29.89
C SER A 122 18.85 19.51 29.05
N ALA A 123 18.89 18.99 27.82
CA ALA A 123 17.71 18.87 26.98
C ALA A 123 16.66 17.92 27.59
N LEU A 124 17.09 16.80 28.16
CA LEU A 124 16.23 15.87 28.90
C LEU A 124 15.59 16.57 30.10
N SER A 125 16.37 17.29 30.89
CA SER A 125 15.89 18.00 32.08
C SER A 125 14.79 19.02 31.73
N VAL A 126 14.95 19.71 30.59
CA VAL A 126 13.91 20.60 30.04
C VAL A 126 12.68 19.80 29.58
N ALA A 127 12.87 18.66 28.91
CA ALA A 127 11.77 17.83 28.41
C ALA A 127 10.93 17.24 29.54
N ILE A 128 11.57 16.76 30.61
CA ILE A 128 10.87 16.19 31.77
C ILE A 128 10.38 17.26 32.77
N GLY A 129 10.85 18.51 32.61
CA GLY A 129 10.52 19.67 33.44
C GLY A 129 11.21 19.70 34.81
N LYS A 130 12.25 18.88 35.02
CA LYS A 130 13.01 18.74 36.27
C LYS A 130 14.49 18.47 35.95
N ASP A 131 15.37 18.94 36.82
CA ASP A 131 16.80 18.59 36.73
C ASP A 131 17.00 17.11 37.07
N CYS A 132 17.59 16.37 36.14
CA CYS A 132 17.87 14.94 36.31
C CYS A 132 18.82 14.63 37.47
N HIS A 133 19.70 15.57 37.85
CA HIS A 133 20.63 15.36 38.98
C HIS A 133 19.99 15.65 40.34
N ALA A 134 18.82 16.29 40.36
CA ALA A 134 18.14 16.74 41.56
C ALA A 134 16.76 16.10 41.75
N LEU A 135 16.51 14.95 41.13
CA LEU A 135 15.26 14.21 41.32
C LEU A 135 15.12 13.76 42.78
N GLN A 136 13.94 14.02 43.35
CA GLN A 136 13.57 13.59 44.69
C GLN A 136 12.29 12.75 44.66
N PRO A 137 12.12 11.81 45.60
CA PRO A 137 10.91 11.02 45.70
C PRO A 137 9.67 11.92 45.87
N GLY A 138 8.59 11.59 45.18
CA GLY A 138 7.35 12.37 45.17
C GLY A 138 7.32 13.52 44.15
N MET A 139 8.43 13.85 43.49
CA MET A 139 8.40 14.76 42.35
C MET A 139 7.68 14.12 41.17
N THR A 140 6.91 14.92 40.43
CA THR A 140 6.30 14.48 39.16
C THR A 140 7.13 14.98 37.99
N VAL A 141 7.41 14.07 37.05
CA VAL A 141 8.14 14.31 35.80
C VAL A 141 7.26 13.93 34.60
N MET A 142 7.49 14.60 33.47
CA MET A 142 6.85 14.27 32.20
C MET A 142 7.73 13.29 31.42
N LEU A 143 7.19 12.13 31.06
CA LEU A 143 7.91 11.12 30.29
C LEU A 143 7.35 11.04 28.86
N SER A 144 8.19 11.34 27.87
CA SER A 144 7.81 11.26 26.46
C SER A 144 8.37 9.99 25.82
N PRO A 145 7.62 9.33 24.91
CA PRO A 145 8.10 8.18 24.16
C PRO A 145 9.35 8.44 23.31
N GLN A 146 10.25 7.46 23.29
CA GLN A 146 11.45 7.43 22.45
C GLN A 146 11.14 6.91 21.04
N TYR A 147 11.78 7.52 20.04
CA TYR A 147 11.67 7.28 18.60
C TYR A 147 10.27 6.80 18.17
N PRO A 148 9.21 7.52 18.54
CA PRO A 148 7.89 6.95 18.42
C PRO A 148 7.49 6.84 16.95
N LEU A 149 6.81 5.75 16.64
CA LEU A 149 6.12 5.55 15.39
C LEU A 149 4.76 6.24 15.43
N VAL A 150 4.16 6.41 14.26
CA VAL A 150 2.77 6.81 14.10
C VAL A 150 2.05 5.89 13.14
N ALA A 151 0.87 5.44 13.54
CA ALA A 151 -0.05 4.70 12.69
C ALA A 151 -0.97 5.65 11.94
N LEU A 152 -0.98 5.54 10.61
CA LEU A 152 -1.77 6.37 9.72
C LEU A 152 -2.52 5.49 8.73
N GLY A 153 -3.71 5.93 8.34
CA GLY A 153 -4.36 5.45 7.14
C GLY A 153 -5.00 6.61 6.40
N GLY A 154 -5.09 6.48 5.07
CA GLY A 154 -5.56 7.57 4.26
C GLY A 154 -5.59 7.29 2.76
N LEU A 155 -6.09 8.28 2.03
CA LEU A 155 -6.29 8.19 0.59
C LEU A 155 -5.11 8.83 -0.16
N VAL A 156 -4.51 8.10 -1.09
CA VAL A 156 -3.41 8.60 -1.93
C VAL A 156 -3.96 9.65 -2.90
N ARG A 157 -3.43 10.87 -2.82
CA ARG A 157 -3.76 12.01 -3.68
C ARG A 157 -2.73 12.26 -4.77
N LYS A 158 -1.47 11.90 -4.53
CA LYS A 158 -0.38 12.05 -5.49
C LYS A 158 0.66 10.97 -5.27
N VAL A 159 1.29 10.51 -6.35
CA VAL A 159 2.42 9.58 -6.33
C VAL A 159 3.56 10.21 -7.11
N GLU A 160 4.70 10.42 -6.47
CA GLU A 160 5.93 10.92 -7.08
C GLU A 160 6.99 9.83 -6.98
N ALA A 161 7.32 9.19 -8.10
CA ALA A 161 8.38 8.18 -8.15
C ALA A 161 9.75 8.83 -8.03
N THR A 162 10.65 8.24 -7.24
CA THR A 162 12.03 8.74 -7.12
C THR A 162 12.84 8.47 -8.39
N ALA A 163 12.42 7.49 -9.21
CA ALA A 163 12.97 7.21 -10.53
C ALA A 163 11.92 7.55 -11.60
N SER A 164 12.27 8.41 -12.55
CA SER A 164 11.46 8.64 -13.74
C SER A 164 11.59 7.44 -14.67
N LEU A 165 10.50 6.71 -14.91
CA LEU A 165 10.37 5.89 -16.11
C LEU A 165 10.28 6.85 -17.30
N GLU A 166 11.43 7.22 -17.87
CA GLU A 166 11.47 7.89 -19.16
C GLU A 166 11.12 6.84 -20.22
N VAL A 167 9.81 6.66 -20.44
CA VAL A 167 9.33 5.84 -21.55
C VAL A 167 9.68 6.60 -22.82
N LEU A 168 10.78 6.24 -23.48
CA LEU A 168 11.04 6.72 -24.83
C LEU A 168 9.83 6.34 -25.69
N PRO A 169 9.09 7.31 -26.27
CA PRO A 169 7.99 6.97 -27.15
C PRO A 169 8.60 6.38 -28.43
N THR A 170 8.63 5.05 -28.55
CA THR A 170 8.78 4.42 -29.87
C THR A 170 7.48 4.62 -30.62
N PRO A 171 7.45 5.44 -31.68
CA PRO A 171 6.26 5.54 -32.51
C PRO A 171 6.19 4.25 -33.33
N LEU A 172 5.05 3.54 -33.29
CA LEU A 172 4.52 2.58 -34.31
C LEU A 172 3.86 1.31 -33.74
N ILE A 173 3.80 1.11 -32.43
CA ILE A 173 3.00 0.01 -31.86
C ILE A 173 1.86 0.63 -31.05
N ASN A 174 0.62 0.48 -31.52
CA ASN A 174 -0.57 0.67 -30.69
C ASN A 174 -0.54 -0.42 -29.62
N VAL A 175 0.18 -0.16 -28.53
CA VAL A 175 0.06 -0.94 -27.32
C VAL A 175 -1.35 -0.64 -26.81
N GLY A 176 -2.26 -1.60 -26.95
CA GLY A 176 -3.60 -1.49 -26.34
C GLY A 176 -3.40 -1.07 -24.89
N GLN A 177 -4.12 -0.02 -24.47
CA GLN A 177 -3.95 0.67 -23.18
C GLN A 177 -3.48 -0.33 -22.12
N GLN A 178 -2.17 -0.37 -21.86
CA GLN A 178 -1.65 -1.13 -20.74
C GLN A 178 -2.41 -0.57 -19.55
N GLN A 179 -3.22 -1.41 -18.90
CA GLN A 179 -3.82 -1.11 -17.61
C GLN A 179 -2.75 -0.37 -16.81
N GLN A 180 -3.04 0.90 -16.48
CA GLN A 180 -2.10 1.85 -15.90
C GLN A 180 -1.36 1.18 -14.75
N ARG A 181 -0.21 0.57 -15.03
CA ARG A 181 0.70 0.12 -13.99
C ARG A 181 1.11 1.42 -13.32
N GLY A 182 0.74 1.57 -12.05
CA GLY A 182 1.23 2.66 -11.23
C GLY A 182 2.76 2.71 -11.30
N PRO A 183 3.37 3.84 -10.98
CA PRO A 183 4.81 3.96 -11.00
C PRO A 183 5.48 2.88 -10.15
N ASP A 184 6.65 2.42 -10.58
CA ASP A 184 7.47 1.50 -9.79
C ASP A 184 8.02 2.24 -8.56
N CYS A 185 7.61 1.78 -7.38
CA CYS A 185 8.02 2.33 -6.09
C CYS A 185 9.08 1.48 -5.37
N SER A 186 9.69 0.50 -6.07
CA SER A 186 10.71 -0.39 -5.52
C SER A 186 11.99 0.34 -5.11
N SER A 187 12.33 1.44 -5.78
CA SER A 187 13.45 2.33 -5.45
C SER A 187 13.04 3.51 -4.56
N GLY A 188 11.79 3.56 -4.12
CA GLY A 188 11.23 4.64 -3.33
C GLY A 188 10.26 5.53 -4.10
N CYS A 189 9.19 5.95 -3.42
CA CYS A 189 8.21 6.93 -3.86
C CYS A 189 7.90 7.92 -2.73
N LEU A 190 7.48 9.13 -3.11
CA LEU A 190 6.86 10.10 -2.21
C LEU A 190 5.37 10.15 -2.51
N LEU A 191 4.56 9.69 -1.56
CA LEU A 191 3.10 9.68 -1.66
C LEU A 191 2.53 10.88 -0.91
N THR A 192 1.69 11.68 -1.56
CA THR A 192 0.84 12.63 -0.82
C THR A 192 -0.43 11.92 -0.40
N VAL A 193 -0.62 11.73 0.89
CA VAL A 193 -1.74 10.96 1.46
C VAL A 193 -2.62 11.85 2.31
N GLN A 194 -3.91 11.88 2.01
CA GLN A 194 -4.89 12.57 2.83
C GLN A 194 -5.29 11.68 4.01
N ILE A 195 -4.91 12.11 5.22
CA ILE A 195 -5.16 11.37 6.47
C ILE A 195 -6.30 11.96 7.30
N ALA A 196 -6.79 13.16 6.95
CA ALA A 196 -8.00 13.77 7.51
C ALA A 196 -8.60 14.76 6.49
N PRO A 197 -9.83 15.26 6.65
CA PRO A 197 -10.48 16.14 5.67
C PRO A 197 -9.64 17.34 5.21
N ALA A 198 -8.85 17.93 6.12
CA ALA A 198 -7.99 19.09 5.84
C ALA A 198 -6.49 18.82 6.08
N THR A 199 -6.08 17.55 6.16
CA THR A 199 -4.69 17.20 6.50
C THR A 199 -4.12 16.20 5.51
N GLN A 200 -2.94 16.51 5.00
CA GLN A 200 -2.17 15.63 4.13
C GLN A 200 -0.77 15.41 4.69
N VAL A 201 -0.23 14.22 4.54
CA VAL A 201 1.18 13.90 4.82
C VAL A 201 1.89 13.54 3.53
N LYS A 202 3.21 13.67 3.53
CA LYS A 202 4.08 13.09 2.49
C LYS A 202 4.70 11.81 3.05
N LEU A 203 4.28 10.66 2.57
CA LEU A 203 4.85 9.37 2.98
C LEU A 203 5.95 8.98 2.01
N GLN A 204 7.19 8.91 2.50
CA GLN A 204 8.29 8.28 1.79
C GLN A 204 8.18 6.76 2.00
N VAL A 205 7.92 6.04 0.92
CA VAL A 205 7.69 4.59 0.93
C VAL A 205 8.64 3.90 -0.03
N GLN A 206 9.03 2.67 0.28
CA GLN A 206 9.68 1.77 -0.65
C GLN A 206 8.83 0.50 -0.71
N THR A 207 8.25 0.21 -1.88
CA THR A 207 7.25 -0.84 -2.00
C THR A 207 7.27 -1.50 -3.37
N ALA A 208 7.08 -2.81 -3.41
CA ALA A 208 6.88 -3.56 -4.65
C ALA A 208 5.41 -3.52 -5.12
N LEU A 209 4.49 -3.07 -4.27
CA LEU A 209 3.08 -2.95 -4.60
C LEU A 209 2.85 -1.79 -5.56
N THR A 210 1.88 -1.97 -6.47
CA THR A 210 1.45 -0.90 -7.35
C THR A 210 0.59 0.08 -6.58
N VAL A 211 1.07 1.32 -6.41
CA VAL A 211 0.32 2.40 -5.76
C VAL A 211 -0.29 3.31 -6.83
N GLN A 212 -1.59 3.56 -6.74
CA GLN A 212 -2.30 4.47 -7.64
C GLN A 212 -2.90 5.65 -6.86
N VAL A 213 -3.15 6.76 -7.56
CA VAL A 213 -3.97 7.84 -7.01
C VAL A 213 -5.38 7.31 -6.78
N GLY A 214 -5.91 7.50 -5.57
CA GLY A 214 -7.17 6.91 -5.14
C GLY A 214 -7.03 5.58 -4.39
N SER A 215 -5.84 4.97 -4.35
CA SER A 215 -5.60 3.84 -3.45
C SER A 215 -5.71 4.28 -1.99
N TRP A 216 -6.22 3.40 -1.15
CA TRP A 216 -6.16 3.57 0.29
C TRP A 216 -4.91 2.89 0.84
N VAL A 217 -4.20 3.57 1.73
CA VAL A 217 -2.99 3.03 2.35
C VAL A 217 -3.10 3.04 3.86
N TRP A 218 -2.46 2.05 4.49
CA TRP A 218 -2.16 2.05 5.92
C TRP A 218 -0.65 1.97 6.07
N ALA A 219 -0.12 2.72 7.04
CA ALA A 219 1.31 2.73 7.30
C ALA A 219 1.61 2.97 8.77
N GLN A 220 2.69 2.35 9.24
CA GLN A 220 3.46 2.87 10.37
C GLN A 220 4.62 3.68 9.83
N ALA A 221 4.89 4.83 10.44
CA ALA A 221 5.95 5.73 10.00
C ALA A 221 6.66 6.40 11.18
N MET A 222 7.90 6.83 10.97
CA MET A 222 8.64 7.60 11.97
C MET A 222 7.95 8.94 12.24
N TYR A 223 7.55 9.20 13.50
CA TYR A 223 6.97 10.49 13.87
C TYR A 223 8.03 11.61 13.85
N PRO A 224 7.66 12.88 13.59
CA PRO A 224 8.60 14.00 13.62
C PRO A 224 9.33 14.13 14.97
N ARG A 225 10.65 14.24 14.92
CA ARG A 225 11.52 14.31 16.10
C ARG A 225 11.78 15.75 16.50
N LYS A 226 11.93 15.97 17.81
CA LYS A 226 12.35 17.26 18.35
C LYS A 226 13.82 17.49 18.02
N ALA A 227 14.12 18.58 17.32
CA ALA A 227 15.50 18.97 17.05
C ALA A 227 16.16 19.53 18.33
N VAL A 228 17.35 19.02 18.67
CA VAL A 228 18.19 19.55 19.74
C VAL A 228 19.53 19.97 19.14
N PRO A 229 20.03 21.19 19.43
CA PRO A 229 21.31 21.64 18.89
C PRO A 229 22.44 20.64 19.16
N LYS A 230 23.18 20.28 18.11
CA LYS A 230 24.29 19.30 18.14
C LYS A 230 23.84 17.87 18.51
N PHE A 231 22.55 17.57 18.43
CA PHE A 231 22.02 16.24 18.65
C PHE A 231 20.81 15.98 17.73
N ASP A 232 21.11 15.78 16.45
CA ASP A 232 20.11 15.56 15.38
C ASP A 232 19.35 14.23 15.55
N THR A 233 19.82 13.36 16.44
CA THR A 233 19.20 12.09 16.81
C THR A 233 18.52 12.13 18.18
N TYR A 234 18.18 13.31 18.71
CA TYR A 234 17.39 13.38 19.94
C TYR A 234 16.10 12.56 19.80
N PRO A 235 15.81 11.69 20.78
CA PRO A 235 14.93 10.58 20.49
C PRO A 235 13.45 10.88 20.75
N TYR A 236 13.09 12.02 21.33
CA TYR A 236 11.69 12.33 21.60
C TYR A 236 10.99 13.00 20.41
N ALA A 237 9.69 12.72 20.29
CA ALA A 237 8.80 13.41 19.37
C ALA A 237 8.78 14.92 19.61
N ASP A 238 8.56 15.69 18.55
CA ASP A 238 8.26 17.11 18.65
C ASP A 238 6.77 17.31 18.97
N PRO A 239 6.40 17.78 20.16
CA PRO A 239 5.00 18.05 20.50
C PRO A 239 4.41 19.22 19.71
N GLY A 240 5.24 20.10 19.12
CA GLY A 240 4.82 21.22 18.29
C GLY A 240 4.73 20.89 16.79
N ALA A 241 5.18 19.70 16.36
CA ALA A 241 5.15 19.33 14.96
C ALA A 241 3.72 19.06 14.49
N SER A 242 3.35 19.71 13.37
CA SER A 242 2.11 19.40 12.67
C SER A 242 2.31 18.22 11.73
N LEU A 243 1.34 17.30 11.69
CA LEU A 243 1.28 16.27 10.66
C LEU A 243 0.89 16.82 9.29
N ASN A 244 0.43 18.07 9.19
CA ASN A 244 0.06 18.63 7.88
C ASN A 244 1.31 19.02 7.07
N GLY A 245 1.47 18.41 5.90
CA GLY A 245 2.56 18.65 4.95
C GLY A 245 3.90 18.02 5.34
N VAL A 246 4.01 17.38 6.50
CA VAL A 246 5.25 16.77 6.97
C VAL A 246 5.61 15.55 6.14
N THR A 247 6.92 15.33 5.96
CA THR A 247 7.44 14.12 5.32
C THR A 247 7.77 13.09 6.38
N LEU A 248 7.15 11.91 6.28
CA LEU A 248 7.35 10.78 7.19
C LEU A 248 7.90 9.60 6.39
N ARG A 249 8.77 8.82 7.03
CA ARG A 249 9.35 7.61 6.45
C ARG A 249 8.53 6.41 6.92
N ALA A 250 7.86 5.74 6.01
CA ALA A 250 7.07 4.55 6.31
C ALA A 250 7.95 3.32 6.48
N CYS A 251 7.51 2.40 7.33
CA CYS A 251 8.23 1.16 7.65
C CYS A 251 7.35 -0.08 7.89
N ASP A 252 6.06 0.08 7.74
CA ASP A 252 5.06 -0.97 7.61
C ASP A 252 4.07 -0.33 6.64
N PHE A 253 3.77 -1.00 5.54
CA PHE A 253 3.02 -0.40 4.45
C PHE A 253 2.07 -1.39 3.80
N GLN A 254 0.83 -0.93 3.60
CA GLN A 254 -0.24 -1.72 3.00
C GLN A 254 -1.06 -0.85 2.04
N VAL A 255 -1.44 -1.43 0.90
CA VAL A 255 -2.22 -0.77 -0.16
C VAL A 255 -3.45 -1.59 -0.45
N ASP A 256 -4.64 -0.98 -0.40
CA ASP A 256 -5.92 -1.60 -0.79
C ASP A 256 -6.11 -3.02 -0.21
N ARG A 257 -5.70 -3.21 1.06
CA ARG A 257 -5.71 -4.44 1.86
C ARG A 257 -4.61 -5.46 1.56
N THR A 258 -3.68 -5.18 0.67
CA THR A 258 -2.49 -6.01 0.44
C THR A 258 -1.31 -5.45 1.23
N HIS A 259 -0.86 -6.18 2.24
CA HIS A 259 0.33 -5.83 3.01
C HIS A 259 1.59 -6.06 2.15
N ASP A 260 2.58 -5.15 2.25
CA ASP A 260 3.86 -5.33 1.57
C ASP A 260 4.90 -5.92 2.52
N ASP A 261 5.06 -7.24 2.45
CA ASP A 261 6.07 -7.97 3.21
C ASP A 261 7.52 -7.63 2.82
N ASN A 262 7.72 -6.88 1.72
CA ASN A 262 9.04 -6.42 1.26
C ASN A 262 9.27 -4.92 1.48
N SER A 263 8.35 -4.24 2.18
CA SER A 263 8.57 -2.85 2.57
C SER A 263 9.72 -2.75 3.58
N LEU A 264 10.34 -1.56 3.69
CA LEU A 264 11.37 -1.28 4.69
C LEU A 264 10.80 -1.60 6.08
N SER A 265 11.49 -2.36 6.92
CA SER A 265 11.02 -2.66 8.28
C SER A 265 11.30 -1.52 9.25
N CYS A 266 10.55 -1.41 10.35
CA CYS A 266 10.64 -0.29 11.29
C CYS A 266 11.96 -0.25 12.08
N ASP A 267 12.53 -1.41 12.39
CA ASP A 267 13.88 -1.54 12.94
C ASP A 267 14.96 -0.99 11.98
N GLN A 268 14.68 -0.90 10.68
CA GLN A 268 15.62 -0.37 9.69
C GLN A 268 15.55 1.16 9.53
N LEU A 269 14.67 1.86 10.26
CA LEU A 269 14.56 3.33 10.20
C LEU A 269 15.62 4.01 11.08
N PRO A 270 16.65 4.70 10.53
CA PRO A 270 17.57 5.45 11.36
C PRO A 270 16.97 6.77 11.87
N PRO A 271 17.36 7.20 13.08
CA PRO A 271 17.99 6.39 14.13
C PRO A 271 17.01 5.35 14.68
N ASN A 272 17.46 4.09 14.87
CA ASN A 272 16.66 3.04 15.50
C ASN A 272 17.31 2.61 16.82
N SER A 273 16.47 2.28 17.78
CA SER A 273 16.81 1.55 19.00
C SER A 273 15.87 0.37 19.22
N ILE A 274 15.01 0.05 18.23
CA ILE A 274 13.88 -0.88 18.38
C ILE A 274 14.34 -2.27 18.83
N ASP A 275 15.42 -2.80 18.25
CA ASP A 275 15.97 -4.10 18.64
C ASP A 275 16.56 -4.06 20.05
N VAL A 276 17.22 -2.96 20.39
CA VAL A 276 17.87 -2.75 21.71
C VAL A 276 16.80 -2.61 22.80
N ASP A 277 15.73 -1.88 22.53
CA ASP A 277 14.61 -1.60 23.44
C ASP A 277 13.59 -2.75 23.49
N GLY A 278 13.67 -3.69 22.53
CA GLY A 278 12.75 -4.81 22.37
C GLY A 278 11.36 -4.41 21.84
N GLY A 279 11.25 -3.23 21.22
CA GLY A 279 9.98 -2.69 20.74
C GLY A 279 10.01 -1.21 20.41
N ALA A 280 8.84 -0.66 20.15
CA ALA A 280 8.65 0.75 19.83
C ALA A 280 7.32 1.27 20.39
N TRP A 281 7.32 2.54 20.77
CA TRP A 281 6.07 3.26 21.05
C TRP A 281 5.38 3.67 19.76
N LEU A 282 4.06 3.56 19.73
CA LEU A 282 3.22 3.93 18.59
C LEU A 282 2.15 4.92 19.03
N PHE A 283 2.14 6.10 18.39
CA PHE A 283 1.00 7.00 18.43
C PHE A 283 -0.04 6.57 17.40
N GLY A 284 -1.30 6.51 17.80
CA GLY A 284 -2.37 6.16 16.86
C GLY A 284 -3.74 6.64 17.30
N VAL A 285 -4.70 6.39 16.42
CA VAL A 285 -6.12 6.66 16.64
C VAL A 285 -6.88 5.38 16.39
N THR A 286 -7.83 5.03 17.25
CA THR A 286 -8.71 3.87 17.04
C THR A 286 -9.73 4.15 15.93
N GLY A 287 -10.14 3.12 15.22
CA GLY A 287 -11.03 3.21 14.06
C GLY A 287 -10.47 2.49 12.83
N SER A 288 -11.37 2.13 11.90
CA SER A 288 -11.05 1.34 10.69
C SER A 288 -10.10 2.02 9.71
N SER A 289 -10.01 3.35 9.74
CA SER A 289 -9.06 4.13 8.96
C SER A 289 -7.67 4.24 9.61
N ALA A 290 -7.49 3.69 10.80
CA ALA A 290 -6.25 3.75 11.56
C ALA A 290 -6.02 2.43 12.31
N LEU A 291 -5.93 2.41 13.65
CA LEU A 291 -5.41 1.26 14.39
C LEU A 291 -6.22 -0.03 14.27
N ASP A 292 -7.53 0.04 14.05
CA ASP A 292 -8.38 -1.17 13.99
C ASP A 292 -8.03 -2.04 12.79
N HIS A 293 -7.37 -1.46 11.78
CA HIS A 293 -6.83 -2.16 10.62
C HIS A 293 -5.89 -3.32 11.02
N TRP A 294 -5.01 -3.09 11.99
CA TRP A 294 -4.07 -4.11 12.48
C TRP A 294 -4.73 -5.10 13.46
N ASN A 295 -6.04 -4.97 13.73
CA ASN A 295 -6.82 -5.85 14.60
C ASN A 295 -6.24 -6.00 16.03
N TYR A 296 -5.64 -4.94 16.56
CA TYR A 296 -5.22 -4.93 17.96
C TYR A 296 -6.45 -5.07 18.86
N PRO A 297 -6.39 -5.90 19.94
CA PRO A 297 -7.51 -6.13 20.85
C PRO A 297 -7.75 -4.93 21.81
N LEU A 298 -7.88 -3.74 21.23
CA LEU A 298 -8.14 -2.48 21.93
C LEU A 298 -9.66 -2.28 22.03
N HIS A 299 -10.19 -2.29 23.25
CA HIS A 299 -11.62 -2.12 23.50
C HIS A 299 -11.93 -0.63 23.77
N LEU A 300 -11.73 0.22 22.76
CA LEU A 300 -11.87 1.68 22.88
C LEU A 300 -12.80 2.22 21.78
N PRO A 301 -13.55 3.31 22.04
CA PRO A 301 -14.38 3.94 21.01
C PRO A 301 -13.52 4.42 19.83
N ALA A 302 -14.04 4.38 18.61
CA ALA A 302 -13.37 4.95 17.44
C ALA A 302 -13.09 6.46 17.62
N GLY A 303 -11.95 6.93 17.11
CA GLY A 303 -11.48 8.31 17.30
C GLY A 303 -10.75 8.54 18.63
N THR A 304 -10.44 7.49 19.39
CA THR A 304 -9.64 7.61 20.61
C THR A 304 -8.16 7.68 20.23
N ARG A 305 -7.48 8.78 20.59
CA ARG A 305 -6.02 8.88 20.49
C ARG A 305 -5.37 8.03 21.57
N VAL A 306 -4.43 7.20 21.17
CA VAL A 306 -3.72 6.29 22.08
C VAL A 306 -2.22 6.34 21.85
N LEU A 307 -1.49 5.99 22.90
CA LEU A 307 -0.08 5.66 22.90
C LEU A 307 0.02 4.22 23.36
N LEU A 308 0.63 3.36 22.55
CA LEU A 308 0.77 1.94 22.85
C LEU A 308 2.18 1.46 22.60
N TRP A 309 2.58 0.41 23.31
CA TRP A 309 3.85 -0.28 23.08
C TRP A 309 3.66 -1.43 22.10
N LEU A 310 4.49 -1.49 21.06
CA LEU A 310 4.66 -2.66 20.20
C LEU A 310 5.93 -3.39 20.61
N THR A 311 5.87 -4.72 20.66
CA THR A 311 7.02 -5.56 21.02
C THR A 311 7.56 -6.22 19.75
N VAL A 312 8.87 -6.29 19.62
CA VAL A 312 9.52 -7.06 18.55
C VAL A 312 9.20 -8.56 18.73
N ASP A 313 8.86 -9.26 17.64
CA ASP A 313 8.73 -10.71 17.62
C ASP A 313 10.07 -11.40 17.26
N ASN A 314 10.05 -12.72 17.13
CA ASN A 314 11.25 -13.47 16.80
C ASN A 314 11.78 -13.19 15.38
N ASN A 315 11.01 -12.50 14.54
CA ASN A 315 11.33 -12.17 13.17
C ASN A 315 11.71 -10.69 12.98
N GLY A 316 11.78 -9.90 14.06
CA GLY A 316 12.06 -8.46 13.99
C GLY A 316 10.81 -7.59 13.80
N ASN A 317 9.62 -8.19 13.65
CA ASN A 317 8.39 -7.45 13.38
C ASN A 317 7.77 -6.89 14.65
N LEU A 318 7.15 -5.71 14.54
CA LEU A 318 6.47 -5.07 15.65
C LEU A 318 5.04 -5.57 15.81
N HIS A 319 4.72 -6.10 16.99
CA HIS A 319 3.39 -6.61 17.30
C HIS A 319 2.86 -6.10 18.64
N PHE A 320 1.57 -5.80 18.68
CA PHE A 320 0.89 -5.54 19.94
C PHE A 320 0.61 -6.87 20.66
N ARG A 321 1.13 -7.02 21.88
CA ARG A 321 0.85 -8.20 22.72
C ARG A 321 -0.16 -7.86 23.80
N LYS A 322 -0.93 -8.86 24.23
CA LYS A 322 -1.77 -8.74 25.42
C LYS A 322 -0.89 -8.30 26.61
N HIS A 323 -1.33 -7.29 27.35
CA HIS A 323 -0.59 -6.63 28.45
C HIS A 323 0.49 -5.63 28.04
N ASN A 324 0.68 -5.36 26.75
CA ASN A 324 1.46 -4.19 26.37
C ASN A 324 0.79 -2.92 26.91
N PRO A 325 1.57 -1.95 27.42
CA PRO A 325 1.03 -0.68 27.88
C PRO A 325 0.19 0.01 26.82
N VAL A 326 -0.96 0.54 27.25
CA VAL A 326 -1.85 1.39 26.44
C VAL A 326 -2.26 2.57 27.29
N TYR A 327 -2.13 3.76 26.72
CA TYR A 327 -2.54 5.01 27.34
C TYR A 327 -3.47 5.75 26.39
N ARG A 328 -4.48 6.42 26.96
CA ARG A 328 -5.41 7.29 26.23
C ARG A 328 -4.94 8.72 26.35
N TYR A 329 -5.01 9.46 25.26
CA TYR A 329 -4.77 10.90 25.29
C TYR A 329 -5.95 11.62 25.93
N ASP A 330 -5.66 12.48 26.90
CA ASP A 330 -6.62 13.36 27.54
C ASP A 330 -6.51 14.78 26.96
N ASP A 331 -7.60 15.24 26.34
CA ASP A 331 -7.64 16.55 25.68
C ASP A 331 -7.57 17.74 26.64
N GLY A 332 -8.03 17.59 27.88
CA GLY A 332 -8.05 18.69 28.84
C GLY A 332 -6.67 18.97 29.41
N THR A 333 -5.87 17.92 29.58
CA THR A 333 -4.54 18.00 30.18
C THR A 333 -3.40 17.90 29.17
N HIS A 334 -3.69 17.48 27.94
CA HIS A 334 -2.71 17.20 26.88
C HIS A 334 -1.70 16.09 27.24
N LEU A 335 -2.13 15.15 28.10
CA LEU A 335 -1.30 14.06 28.61
C LEU A 335 -1.88 12.70 28.24
N TYR A 336 -1.01 11.71 28.21
CA TYR A 336 -1.41 10.32 28.13
C TYR A 336 -1.68 9.78 29.53
N VAL A 337 -2.87 9.20 29.72
CA VAL A 337 -3.33 8.61 30.99
C VAL A 337 -3.62 7.13 30.79
N HIS A 338 -3.46 6.32 31.84
CA HIS A 338 -3.74 4.90 31.77
C HIS A 338 -5.21 4.69 31.39
N THR A 339 -5.46 3.82 30.40
CA THR A 339 -6.83 3.43 30.00
C THR A 339 -7.55 2.66 31.07
#